data_AF-Q2EQQ4-F1
#
_entry.id   AF-Q2EQQ4-F1
#
_cell.length_a   1.000
_cell.length_b   1.000
_cell.length_c   1.000
_cell.angle_alpha   90.00
_cell.angle_beta   90.00
_cell.angle_gamma   90.00
#
_symmetry.space_group_name_H-M   'P 1'
#
loop_
_entity.id
_entity.type
_entity.pdbx_description
1 polymer ?
#
loop_
_entity_poly.entity_id
_entity_poly.type
_entity_poly.pdbx_seq_one_letter_code
_entity_poly.pdbx_strand_id
1 'polypeptide(L)'
;MVPVLMLLMAALVAADEPMMDLSGPLESDSASVSIIFCDASTTCPSGTTCCRSPFGIWYCCPFSMGQCCRDGRHCCRHGYHCDASSTLCLRGWLKLPSSAEPATKAIQKPQSVPIDQALKWKSETESVHCDGNLYCSTEQFCCKTAAGQWGCCNEMVL
;
A
#
# COMPACT_ATOMS: atom_id res chain seq x y z
N MET A 1 -30.52 -38.64 -45.43
CA MET A 1 -29.65 -39.79 -45.72
C MET A 1 -28.79 -39.40 -46.92
N VAL A 2 -27.53 -39.08 -46.65
CA VAL A 2 -26.45 -38.65 -47.58
C VAL A 2 -25.77 -39.93 -48.08
N PRO A 3 -25.36 -40.12 -49.36
CA PRO A 3 -24.21 -39.45 -50.02
C PRO A 3 -24.36 -39.27 -51.55
N VAL A 4 -23.59 -38.44 -52.26
CA VAL A 4 -22.24 -38.65 -52.86
C VAL A 4 -21.78 -37.25 -53.34
N LEU A 5 -21.02 -36.47 -52.58
CA LEU A 5 -19.55 -36.47 -52.47
C LEU A 5 -18.84 -36.75 -53.80
N MET A 6 -18.30 -35.70 -54.44
CA MET A 6 -16.98 -35.63 -55.10
C MET A 6 -16.97 -34.47 -56.09
N LEU A 7 -15.94 -33.61 -56.02
CA LEU A 7 -15.49 -32.66 -57.07
C LEU A 7 -16.09 -31.25 -57.11
N LEU A 8 -15.80 -30.39 -56.13
CA LEU A 8 -15.62 -28.94 -56.37
C LEU A 8 -14.98 -28.24 -55.15
N MET A 9 -13.82 -28.73 -54.71
CA MET A 9 -12.91 -27.95 -53.86
C MET A 9 -11.63 -27.69 -54.66
N ALA A 10 -11.70 -26.67 -55.50
CA ALA A 10 -10.56 -26.14 -56.22
C ALA A 10 -9.79 -25.19 -55.29
N ALA A 11 -8.59 -25.64 -54.92
CA ALA A 11 -7.34 -24.88 -54.80
C ALA A 11 -7.20 -23.77 -53.74
N LEU A 12 -5.92 -23.61 -53.34
CA LEU A 12 -5.27 -22.50 -52.60
C LEU A 12 -5.39 -22.66 -51.07
N VAL A 13 -4.34 -22.84 -50.26
CA VAL A 13 -2.95 -22.37 -50.30
C VAL A 13 -2.08 -23.30 -49.44
N ALA A 14 -0.87 -23.61 -49.92
CA ALA A 14 0.22 -24.18 -49.14
C ALA A 14 1.17 -23.09 -48.64
N ALA A 15 1.65 -23.27 -47.41
CA ALA A 15 2.92 -22.83 -46.84
C ALA A 15 3.20 -21.33 -46.57
N ASP A 16 3.72 -21.14 -45.36
CA ASP A 16 4.80 -20.22 -44.94
C ASP A 16 4.43 -18.89 -44.26
N GLU A 17 5.20 -18.60 -43.18
CA GLU A 17 5.38 -17.34 -42.42
C GLU A 17 4.44 -17.03 -41.21
N PRO A 18 4.94 -16.40 -40.12
CA PRO A 18 6.09 -16.79 -39.29
C PRO A 18 5.74 -16.82 -37.78
N MET A 19 6.56 -17.54 -37.02
CA MET A 19 6.69 -17.54 -35.56
C MET A 19 6.72 -16.11 -34.98
N MET A 20 5.75 -15.79 -34.12
CA MET A 20 5.84 -14.67 -33.19
C MET A 20 6.83 -15.01 -32.07
N ASP A 21 8.11 -14.76 -32.32
CA ASP A 21 9.07 -14.58 -31.23
C ASP A 21 8.83 -13.19 -30.63
N LEU A 22 8.19 -13.16 -29.46
CA LEU A 22 8.34 -12.04 -28.53
C LEU A 22 9.05 -12.58 -27.28
N SER A 23 10.33 -12.88 -27.44
CA SER A 23 11.30 -12.53 -26.41
C SER A 23 11.29 -11.01 -26.21
N GLY A 24 10.28 -10.53 -25.48
CA GLY A 24 10.44 -9.29 -24.75
C GLY A 24 11.57 -9.51 -23.74
N PRO A 25 12.59 -8.63 -23.67
CA PRO A 25 13.39 -8.55 -22.47
C PRO A 25 12.42 -8.44 -21.31
N LEU A 26 12.80 -9.02 -20.18
CA LEU A 26 12.19 -8.75 -18.90
C LEU A 26 12.18 -7.23 -18.70
N GLU A 27 11.13 -6.56 -19.19
CA GLU A 27 10.54 -5.42 -18.52
C GLU A 27 10.03 -6.01 -17.22
N SER A 28 10.99 -6.17 -16.30
CA SER A 28 10.85 -5.59 -14.99
C SER A 28 10.27 -4.20 -15.21
N ASP A 29 8.96 -4.16 -15.39
CA ASP A 29 8.13 -3.08 -14.92
C ASP A 29 8.43 -3.09 -13.42
N SER A 30 9.57 -2.48 -13.09
CA SER A 30 9.71 -1.68 -11.91
C SER A 30 8.52 -0.75 -12.02
N ALA A 31 7.37 -1.25 -11.54
CA ALA A 31 6.15 -0.52 -11.41
C ALA A 31 6.62 0.71 -10.68
N SER A 32 6.75 1.80 -11.43
CA SER A 32 7.13 3.07 -10.86
C SER A 32 5.93 3.39 -10.00
N VAL A 33 6.00 2.98 -8.73
CA VAL A 33 4.98 3.24 -7.73
C VAL A 33 5.01 4.74 -7.61
N SER A 34 4.21 5.37 -8.46
CA SER A 34 4.07 6.80 -8.53
C SER A 34 3.54 7.17 -7.15
N ILE A 35 4.15 8.12 -6.45
CA ILE A 35 3.75 8.49 -5.10
C ILE A 35 3.08 9.86 -5.12
N ILE A 36 2.10 10.06 -4.23
CA ILE A 36 1.53 11.37 -3.93
C ILE A 36 2.05 11.83 -2.57
N PHE A 37 2.31 13.13 -2.44
CA PHE A 37 2.72 13.72 -1.17
C PHE A 37 1.48 14.23 -0.43
N CYS A 38 1.25 13.70 0.77
CA CYS A 38 0.20 14.19 1.65
C CYS A 38 0.67 15.43 2.43
N ASP A 39 1.95 15.45 2.78
CA ASP A 39 2.67 16.61 3.31
C ASP A 39 4.16 16.53 2.93
N ALA A 40 5.01 17.34 3.58
CA ALA A 40 6.46 17.38 3.34
C ALA A 40 7.20 16.07 3.66
N SER A 41 6.60 15.18 4.47
CA SER A 41 7.26 14.00 5.04
C SER A 41 6.44 12.72 4.97
N THR A 42 5.27 12.75 4.33
CA THR A 42 4.32 11.64 4.28
C THR A 42 3.83 11.46 2.85
N THR A 43 3.87 10.22 2.39
CA THR A 43 3.52 9.85 1.02
C THR A 43 2.53 8.70 1.00
N CYS A 44 1.68 8.71 -0.02
CA CYS A 44 0.80 7.59 -0.34
C CYS A 44 1.05 7.09 -1.77
N PRO A 45 0.71 5.84 -2.10
CA PRO A 45 0.75 5.36 -3.48
C PRO A 45 -0.15 6.20 -4.40
N SER A 46 0.14 6.25 -5.69
CA SER A 46 -0.72 6.92 -6.66
C SER A 46 -2.06 6.24 -6.77
N GLY A 47 -3.07 7.03 -7.13
CA GLY A 47 -4.47 6.57 -7.16
C GLY A 47 -5.12 6.50 -5.77
N THR A 48 -4.41 6.85 -4.70
CA THR A 48 -4.96 6.97 -3.34
C THR A 48 -5.35 8.41 -3.00
N THR A 49 -6.03 8.60 -1.86
CA THR A 49 -6.34 9.92 -1.30
C THR A 49 -5.74 10.06 0.09
N CYS A 50 -5.08 11.19 0.38
CA CYS A 50 -4.53 11.46 1.70
C CYS A 50 -5.62 11.84 2.70
N CYS A 51 -5.74 11.08 3.80
CA CYS A 51 -6.65 11.38 4.91
C CYS A 51 -5.86 11.77 6.15
N ARG A 52 -6.22 12.91 6.77
CA ARG A 52 -5.57 13.41 7.98
C ARG A 52 -6.46 13.18 9.18
N SER A 53 -5.97 12.42 10.16
CA SER A 53 -6.66 12.23 11.43
C SER A 53 -6.69 13.52 12.26
N PRO A 54 -7.62 13.64 13.23
CA PRO A 54 -7.65 14.75 14.18
C PRO A 54 -6.37 14.93 14.99
N PHE A 55 -5.57 13.87 15.14
CA PHE A 55 -4.27 13.89 15.82
C PHE A 55 -3.11 14.30 14.91
N GLY A 56 -3.38 14.65 13.65
CA GLY A 56 -2.38 15.07 12.68
C GLY A 56 -1.64 13.93 11.96
N ILE A 57 -2.02 12.68 12.21
CA ILE A 57 -1.45 11.49 11.54
C ILE A 57 -2.13 11.29 10.19
N TRP A 58 -1.34 11.00 9.15
CA TRP A 58 -1.82 10.71 7.80
C TRP A 58 -2.10 9.22 7.57
N TYR A 59 -3.11 8.97 6.75
CA TYR A 59 -3.55 7.65 6.30
C TYR A 59 -3.80 7.69 4.78
N CYS A 60 -3.57 6.57 4.11
CA CYS A 60 -3.84 6.45 2.68
C CYS A 60 -5.21 5.81 2.47
N CYS A 61 -6.06 6.49 1.72
CA CYS A 61 -7.31 5.93 1.26
C CYS A 61 -7.10 5.25 -0.10
N PRO A 62 -7.35 3.94 -0.27
CA PRO A 62 -7.08 3.23 -1.52
C PRO A 62 -7.96 3.70 -2.69
N PHE A 63 -9.00 4.50 -2.42
CA PHE A 63 -9.86 5.05 -3.45
C PHE A 63 -9.37 6.42 -3.89
N SER A 64 -9.24 6.59 -5.20
CA SER A 64 -9.12 7.92 -5.80
C SER A 64 -10.40 8.71 -5.49
N MET A 65 -10.23 9.94 -5.02
CA MET A 65 -11.34 10.80 -4.57
C MET A 65 -12.19 10.14 -3.46
N GLY A 66 -11.56 9.33 -2.62
CA GLY A 66 -12.20 8.74 -1.46
C GLY A 66 -12.62 9.81 -0.45
N GLN A 67 -13.78 9.62 0.16
CA GLN A 67 -14.24 10.48 1.25
C GLN A 67 -13.59 10.00 2.55
N CYS A 68 -12.76 10.84 3.16
CA CYS A 68 -12.22 10.57 4.49
C CYS A 68 -13.34 10.64 5.53
N CYS A 69 -13.35 9.68 6.44
CA CYS A 69 -14.21 9.70 7.62
C CYS A 69 -13.71 10.71 8.65
N ARG A 70 -14.53 10.98 9.68
CA ARG A 70 -14.21 12.00 10.70
C ARG A 70 -12.97 11.66 11.52
N ASP A 71 -12.69 10.38 11.70
CA ASP A 71 -11.50 9.92 12.40
C ASP A 71 -10.21 10.08 11.56
N GLY A 72 -10.35 10.37 10.26
CA GLY A 72 -9.27 10.52 9.28
C GLY A 72 -8.38 9.30 9.11
N ARG A 73 -8.76 8.16 9.70
CA ARG A 73 -8.12 6.85 9.54
C ARG A 73 -8.86 6.02 8.50
N HIS A 74 -10.19 6.08 8.54
CA HIS A 74 -11.04 5.36 7.62
C HIS A 74 -11.46 6.24 6.45
N CYS A 75 -11.76 5.60 5.34
CA CYS A 75 -12.34 6.26 4.18
C CYS A 75 -13.33 5.38 3.44
N CYS A 76 -14.16 6.05 2.64
CA CYS A 76 -15.13 5.44 1.75
C CYS A 76 -14.86 5.79 0.30
N ARG A 77 -15.27 4.91 -0.61
CA ARG A 77 -15.28 5.22 -2.04
C ARG A 77 -16.14 6.46 -2.30
N HIS A 78 -15.81 7.19 -3.37
CA HIS A 78 -16.63 8.29 -3.86
C HIS A 78 -18.14 7.96 -3.91
N GLY A 79 -18.95 8.87 -3.36
CA GLY A 79 -20.41 8.72 -3.29
C GLY A 79 -20.94 7.77 -2.21
N TYR A 80 -20.09 7.35 -1.27
CA TYR A 80 -20.49 6.74 0.00
C TYR A 80 -20.13 7.68 1.14
N HIS A 81 -20.88 7.59 2.24
CA HIS A 81 -20.64 8.38 3.45
C HIS A 81 -20.35 7.47 4.64
N CYS A 82 -19.46 7.90 5.52
CA CYS A 82 -19.15 7.12 6.71
C CYS A 82 -20.32 7.13 7.69
N ASP A 83 -20.54 6.00 8.37
CA ASP A 83 -21.37 5.94 9.56
C ASP A 83 -20.71 6.69 10.74
N ALA A 84 -21.44 6.82 11.85
CA ALA A 84 -20.98 7.58 13.01
C ALA A 84 -19.69 7.00 13.63
N SER A 85 -19.50 5.68 13.58
CA SER A 85 -18.28 5.01 14.05
C SER A 85 -17.14 5.01 13.04
N SER A 86 -17.34 5.53 11.82
CA SER A 86 -16.35 5.54 10.73
C SER A 86 -15.94 4.15 10.22
N THR A 87 -16.67 3.11 10.59
CA THR A 87 -16.37 1.69 10.27
C THR A 87 -17.15 1.19 9.06
N LEU A 88 -18.23 1.88 8.69
CA LEU A 88 -19.09 1.51 7.58
C LEU A 88 -19.26 2.67 6.60
N CYS A 89 -19.31 2.33 5.32
CA CYS A 89 -19.66 3.18 4.21
C CYS A 89 -21.12 2.93 3.82
N LEU A 90 -21.92 4.00 3.85
CA LEU A 90 -23.35 3.99 3.63
C LEU A 90 -23.68 4.65 2.30
N ARG A 91 -24.57 4.01 1.53
CA ARG A 91 -25.23 4.61 0.36
C ARG A 91 -26.64 4.06 0.21
N GLY A 92 -27.63 4.85 0.63
CA GLY A 92 -29.00 4.36 0.76
C GLY A 92 -29.05 3.18 1.74
N TRP A 93 -29.50 2.02 1.26
CA TRP A 93 -29.60 0.79 2.06
C TRP A 93 -28.31 -0.03 2.11
N LEU A 94 -27.33 0.29 1.26
CA LEU A 94 -26.08 -0.45 1.17
C LEU A 94 -25.12 -0.08 2.30
N LYS A 95 -24.56 -1.09 2.96
CA LYS A 95 -23.56 -0.97 4.02
C LYS A 95 -22.32 -1.77 3.61
N LEU A 96 -21.20 -1.08 3.46
CA LEU A 96 -19.90 -1.69 3.14
C LEU A 96 -18.92 -1.40 4.28
N PRO A 97 -17.93 -2.26 4.54
CA PRO A 97 -16.84 -1.91 5.43
C PRO A 97 -16.04 -0.73 4.85
N SER A 98 -15.63 0.19 5.71
CA SER A 98 -14.70 1.26 5.35
C SER A 98 -13.28 0.72 5.18
N SER A 99 -12.48 1.37 4.35
CA SER A 99 -11.05 1.05 4.22
C SER A 99 -10.22 1.84 5.22
N ALA A 100 -9.19 1.21 5.79
CA ALA A 100 -8.18 1.88 6.60
C ALA A 100 -6.79 1.35 6.25
N GLU A 101 -5.94 2.21 5.72
CA GLU A 101 -4.53 1.88 5.45
C GLU A 101 -3.62 2.97 6.05
N PRO A 102 -2.64 2.60 6.90
CA PRO A 102 -1.68 3.56 7.43
C PRO A 102 -0.84 4.16 6.31
N ALA A 103 -0.59 5.48 6.35
CA ALA A 103 0.32 6.08 5.40
C ALA A 103 1.76 5.70 5.70
N THR A 104 2.56 5.58 4.64
CA THR A 104 4.00 5.40 4.80
C THR A 104 4.64 6.76 5.05
N LYS A 105 5.55 6.84 6.02
CA LYS A 105 6.44 8.01 6.11
C LYS A 105 7.21 8.08 4.80
N ALA A 106 7.28 9.26 4.20
CA ALA A 106 8.16 9.49 3.08
C ALA A 106 9.56 9.10 3.55
N ILE A 107 10.14 8.08 2.92
CA ILE A 107 11.56 7.85 3.01
C ILE A 107 12.16 9.09 2.37
N GLN A 108 12.52 10.09 3.17
CA GLN A 108 13.38 11.15 2.70
C GLN A 108 14.59 10.41 2.15
N LYS A 109 14.77 10.45 0.83
CA LYS A 109 16.06 10.09 0.24
C LYS A 109 17.07 10.92 1.03
N PRO A 110 18.01 10.32 1.78
CA PRO A 110 18.98 11.12 2.52
C PRO A 110 19.61 12.05 1.51
N GLN A 111 19.42 13.37 1.70
CA GLN A 111 20.16 14.35 0.90
C GLN A 111 21.62 13.95 1.06
N SER A 112 22.29 13.58 -0.04
CA SER A 112 23.67 13.06 -0.11
C SER A 112 24.46 13.41 1.13
N VAL A 113 24.37 12.55 2.14
CA VAL A 113 24.97 12.84 3.43
C VAL A 113 26.47 12.64 3.21
N PRO A 114 27.34 13.60 3.58
CA PRO A 114 28.78 13.40 3.54
C PRO A 114 29.14 12.07 4.19
N ILE A 115 30.06 11.32 3.60
CA ILE A 115 30.41 9.94 3.98
C ILE A 115 30.69 9.83 5.50
N ASP A 116 31.20 10.91 6.08
CA ASP A 116 31.52 11.09 7.51
C ASP A 116 30.30 10.97 8.45
N GLN A 117 29.09 11.19 7.96
CA GLN A 117 27.83 11.15 8.73
C GLN A 117 27.03 9.85 8.51
N ALA A 118 27.39 9.01 7.53
CA ALA A 118 26.76 7.71 7.29
C ALA A 118 27.11 6.67 8.38
N LEU A 119 28.25 6.82 9.05
CA LEU A 119 28.65 5.98 10.19
C LEU A 119 27.84 6.27 11.46
N LYS A 120 27.29 7.49 11.59
CA LYS A 120 26.43 7.85 12.73
C LYS A 120 25.00 7.34 12.56
N TRP A 121 24.49 7.33 11.32
CA TRP A 121 23.11 6.93 11.02
C TRP A 121 22.82 5.43 11.16
N LYS A 122 23.84 4.56 11.16
CA LYS A 122 23.63 3.14 11.41
C LYS A 122 23.19 2.83 12.85
N SER A 123 23.40 3.72 13.83
CA SER A 123 23.02 3.44 15.22
C SER A 123 21.68 4.01 15.66
N GLU A 124 20.98 4.80 14.82
CA GLU A 124 19.72 5.49 15.23
C GLU A 124 18.46 4.92 14.57
N THR A 125 18.57 4.16 13.47
CA THR A 125 17.41 3.51 12.82
C THR A 125 17.09 2.10 13.33
N GLU A 126 17.76 1.65 14.40
CA GLU A 126 17.65 0.28 14.91
C GLU A 126 16.87 0.20 16.23
N SER A 127 15.94 1.15 16.46
CA SER A 127 15.09 1.15 17.66
C SER A 127 13.60 1.40 17.38
N VAL A 128 12.76 0.61 18.03
CA VAL A 128 11.30 0.70 18.09
C VAL A 128 10.92 1.62 19.26
N HIS A 129 10.24 2.74 18.97
CA HIS A 129 9.82 3.71 20.00
C HIS A 129 8.52 3.28 20.69
N CYS A 130 8.57 3.07 22.01
CA CYS A 130 7.43 2.81 22.87
C CYS A 130 6.96 4.09 23.58
N ASP A 131 5.73 4.09 24.06
CA ASP A 131 5.17 5.25 24.76
C ASP A 131 5.89 5.50 26.10
N GLY A 132 6.23 6.75 26.43
CA GLY A 132 7.00 7.09 27.64
C GLY A 132 8.54 7.02 27.52
N ASN A 133 9.12 7.50 26.42
CA ASN A 133 10.58 7.62 26.19
C ASN A 133 11.38 6.30 26.28
N LEU A 134 10.75 5.16 26.01
CA LEU A 134 11.43 3.86 25.97
C LEU A 134 11.69 3.45 24.52
N TYR A 135 12.90 3.00 24.23
CA TYR A 135 13.33 2.54 22.91
C TYR A 135 13.79 1.08 23.02
N CYS A 136 13.22 0.21 22.20
CA CYS A 136 13.54 -1.22 22.15
C CYS A 136 14.31 -1.56 20.87
N SER A 137 15.15 -2.58 20.85
CA SER A 137 15.86 -2.97 19.63
C SER A 137 14.90 -3.52 18.56
N THR A 138 15.33 -3.56 17.30
CA THR A 138 14.55 -4.09 16.15
C THR A 138 14.07 -5.53 16.31
N GLU A 139 14.72 -6.32 17.15
CA GLU A 139 14.32 -7.70 17.47
C GLU A 139 13.35 -7.79 18.67
N GLN A 140 12.91 -6.66 19.22
CA GLN A 140 12.09 -6.59 20.44
C GLN A 140 10.78 -5.82 20.20
N PHE A 141 9.72 -6.25 20.87
CA PHE A 141 8.40 -5.62 20.84
C PHE A 141 8.14 -4.83 22.11
N CYS A 142 7.39 -3.73 22.01
CA CYS A 142 6.90 -2.97 23.16
C CYS A 142 5.85 -3.77 23.93
N CYS A 143 6.11 -4.08 25.20
CA CYS A 143 5.18 -4.78 26.09
C CYS A 143 4.87 -3.91 27.31
N LYS A 144 3.69 -4.11 27.91
CA LYS A 144 3.24 -3.35 29.09
C LYS A 144 3.11 -4.29 30.28
N THR A 145 3.79 -3.98 31.38
CA THR A 145 3.73 -4.80 32.60
C THR A 145 2.37 -4.66 33.28
N ALA A 146 2.04 -5.57 34.20
CA ALA A 146 0.82 -5.49 35.01
C ALA A 146 0.73 -4.20 35.86
N ALA A 147 1.87 -3.55 36.11
CA ALA A 147 1.95 -2.24 36.77
C ALA A 147 1.74 -1.04 35.82
N GLY A 148 1.51 -1.29 34.52
CA GLY A 148 1.26 -0.26 33.51
C GLY A 148 2.53 0.39 32.92
N GLN A 149 3.71 -0.15 33.21
CA GLN A 149 5.00 0.37 32.70
C GLN A 149 5.38 -0.30 31.39
N TRP A 150 5.99 0.46 30.47
CA TRP A 150 6.49 -0.06 29.20
C TRP A 150 7.83 -0.78 29.38
N GLY A 151 8.04 -1.86 28.62
CA GLY A 151 9.25 -2.66 28.57
C GLY A 151 9.49 -3.24 27.18
N CYS A 152 10.68 -3.81 26.95
CA CYS A 152 11.06 -4.48 25.72
C CYS A 152 10.99 -6.00 25.90
N CYS A 153 10.22 -6.69 25.06
CA CYS A 153 10.01 -8.13 25.12
C CYS A 153 10.43 -8.81 23.82
N ASN A 154 11.08 -9.97 23.91
CA ASN A 154 11.53 -10.75 22.75
C ASN A 154 10.51 -11.83 22.31
N GLU A 155 9.47 -12.09 23.11
CA GLU A 155 8.36 -12.99 22.78
C GLU A 155 7.02 -12.29 23.06
N MET A 156 5.99 -12.63 22.27
CA MET A 156 4.62 -12.24 22.59
C MET A 156 4.17 -12.97 23.85
N VAL A 157 4.01 -12.20 24.93
CA VAL A 157 3.29 -12.52 26.18
C VAL A 157 4.16 -13.12 27.30
N LEU A 158 4.11 -12.45 28.46
CA LEU A 158 4.21 -13.07 29.78
C LEU A 158 2.79 -13.34 30.28
#